data_AF-A0A946PIZ0-F1
#
_entry.id   AF-A0A946PIZ0-F1
#
_cell.length_a   1.000
_cell.length_b   1.000
_cell.length_c   1.000
_cell.angle_alpha   90.00
_cell.angle_beta   90.00
_cell.angle_gamma   90.00
#
_symmetry.space_group_name_H-M   'P 1'
#
loop_
_entity.id
_entity.type
_entity.pdbx_description
1 polymer ?
#
loop_
_entity_poly.entity_id
_entity_poly.type
_entity_poly.pdbx_seq_one_letter_code
_entity_poly.pdbx_strand_id
1 'polypeptide(L)' 'GTGDRLVIPQGGQETADAIPGAELVWIEGMGHEFPEPTWPTIVNAMTTLFAQADAS' A
#
# COMPACT_ATOMS: atom_id res chain seq x y z
N GLY A 1 -3.87 -4.34 5.75
CA GLY A 1 -2.81 -3.57 6.44
C GLY A 1 -2.06 -4.50 7.37
N THR A 2 -1.36 -4.00 8.40
CA THR A 2 -0.58 -4.88 9.30
C THR A 2 -1.45 -5.80 10.17
N GLY A 3 -2.76 -5.51 10.28
CA GLY A 3 -3.76 -6.33 10.97
C GLY A 3 -4.53 -7.30 10.09
N ASP A 4 -4.28 -7.36 8.78
CA ASP A 4 -5.03 -8.21 7.84
C ASP A 4 -4.69 -9.70 8.06
N ARG A 5 -5.72 -10.52 8.21
CA ARG A 5 -5.61 -11.98 8.40
C ARG A 5 -6.02 -12.78 7.17
N LEU A 6 -6.65 -12.15 6.18
CA LEU A 6 -7.04 -12.78 4.92
C LEU A 6 -5.94 -12.60 3.87
N VAL A 7 -5.43 -11.37 3.73
CA VAL A 7 -4.25 -11.06 2.92
C VAL A 7 -3.13 -10.67 3.87
N ILE A 8 -2.35 -11.66 4.30
CA ILE A 8 -1.36 -11.46 5.36
C ILE A 8 -0.26 -10.47 4.91
N PRO A 9 0.29 -9.62 5.82
CA PRO A 9 1.29 -8.62 5.49
C PRO A 9 2.50 -9.16 4.73
N GLN A 10 2.94 -10.37 5.05
CA GLN A 10 4.06 -11.02 4.38
C GLN A 10 3.93 -11.02 2.85
N GLY A 11 2.73 -11.29 2.30
CA GLY A 11 2.54 -11.29 0.85
C GLY A 11 2.73 -9.90 0.23
N GLY A 12 2.41 -8.83 0.96
CA GLY A 12 2.68 -7.45 0.53
C GLY A 12 4.18 -7.13 0.49
N GLN A 13 4.93 -7.58 1.50
CA GLN A 13 6.38 -7.43 1.52
C GLN A 13 7.05 -8.22 0.39
N GLU A 14 6.69 -9.49 0.22
CA GLU A 14 7.21 -10.34 -0.86
C GLU A 14 6.92 -9.76 -2.25
N THR A 15 5.74 -9.15 -2.43
CA THR A 15 5.38 -8.46 -3.68
C THR A 15 6.26 -7.25 -3.93
N ALA A 16 6.51 -6.42 -2.91
CA ALA A 16 7.37 -5.25 -3.03
C ALA A 16 8.84 -5.64 -3.32
N ASP A 17 9.35 -6.67 -2.66
CA ASP A 17 10.71 -7.17 -2.86
C ASP A 17 10.92 -7.74 -4.27
N ALA A 18 9.86 -8.31 -4.87
CA ALA A 18 9.92 -8.90 -6.20
C ALA A 18 9.89 -7.88 -7.36
N ILE A 19 9.47 -6.63 -7.12
CA ILE A 19 9.25 -5.62 -8.15
C ILE A 19 10.27 -4.47 -7.99
N PRO A 20 11.27 -4.35 -8.89
CA PRO A 20 12.21 -3.24 -8.83
C PRO A 20 11.51 -1.88 -8.93
N GLY A 21 11.80 -1.00 -7.97
CA GLY A 21 11.22 0.34 -7.91
C GLY A 21 9.81 0.41 -7.30
N ALA A 22 9.25 -0.71 -6.81
CA ALA A 22 8.00 -0.66 -6.06
C ALA A 22 8.21 -0.01 -4.69
N GLU A 23 7.20 0.75 -4.25
CA GLU A 23 7.13 1.31 -2.90
C GLU A 23 6.02 0.61 -2.10
N LEU A 24 6.32 0.24 -0.85
CA LEU A 24 5.38 -0.41 0.06
C LEU A 24 4.94 0.56 1.15
N VAL A 25 3.63 0.76 1.28
CA VAL A 25 3.02 1.63 2.30
C VAL A 25 2.29 0.79 3.34
N TRP A 26 2.77 0.80 4.57
CA TRP A 26 2.11 0.12 5.69
C TRP A 26 1.04 0.99 6.33
N ILE A 27 -0.12 0.39 6.60
CA ILE A 27 -1.21 1.00 7.37
C ILE A 27 -1.39 0.16 8.64
N GLU A 28 -0.96 0.72 9.76
CA GLU A 28 -0.90 0.03 11.04
C GLU A 28 -2.29 -0.36 11.55
N GLY A 29 -2.46 -1.60 11.99
CA GLY A 29 -3.71 -2.12 12.56
C GLY A 29 -4.85 -2.35 11.56
N MET A 30 -4.76 -1.86 10.33
CA MET A 30 -5.80 -2.05 9.31
C MET A 30 -5.90 -3.53 8.93
N GLY A 31 -7.11 -4.09 9.07
CA GLY A 31 -7.44 -5.45 8.69
C GLY A 31 -7.69 -5.59 7.18
N HIS A 32 -8.67 -6.41 6.82
CA HIS A 32 -9.10 -6.65 5.44
C HIS A 32 -10.18 -5.65 4.97
N GLU A 33 -10.64 -4.81 5.87
CA GLU A 33 -11.57 -3.73 5.60
C GLU A 33 -10.88 -2.50 4.99
N PHE A 34 -11.69 -1.55 4.54
CA PHE A 34 -11.23 -0.31 3.93
C PHE A 34 -11.82 0.92 4.65
N PRO A 35 -11.37 1.21 5.88
CA PRO A 35 -12.04 2.18 6.75
C PRO A 35 -11.69 3.62 6.34
N GLU A 36 -12.68 4.52 6.38
CA GLU A 36 -12.56 5.93 5.96
C GLU A 36 -11.30 6.66 6.46
N PRO A 37 -10.86 6.50 7.72
CA PRO A 37 -9.64 7.15 8.21
C PRO A 37 -8.37 6.80 7.44
N THR A 38 -8.34 5.66 6.74
CA THR A 38 -7.17 5.19 5.97
C THR A 38 -7.14 5.73 4.54
N TRP A 39 -8.27 6.24 4.04
CA TRP A 39 -8.39 6.67 2.65
C TRP A 39 -7.40 7.77 2.27
N PRO A 40 -7.12 8.79 3.11
CA PRO A 40 -6.14 9.81 2.75
C PRO A 40 -4.74 9.24 2.48
N THR A 41 -4.29 8.28 3.29
CA THR A 41 -2.99 7.62 3.09
C THR A 41 -2.94 6.86 1.76
N ILE A 42 -4.01 6.14 1.44
CA ILE A 42 -4.10 5.29 0.24
C ILE A 42 -4.18 6.16 -1.02
N VAL A 43 -5.07 7.16 -1.02
CA VAL A 43 -5.24 8.08 -2.14
C VAL A 43 -3.95 8.86 -2.38
N ASN A 44 -3.27 9.33 -1.33
CA ASN A 44 -2.00 10.05 -1.48
C ASN A 44 -0.90 9.17 -2.10
N ALA A 45 -0.78 7.91 -1.67
CA ALA A 45 0.20 7.00 -2.26
C ALA A 45 -0.06 6.78 -3.76
N MET A 46 -1.33 6.61 -4.15
CA MET A 46 -1.72 6.46 -5.55
C MET A 46 -1.43 7.72 -6.36
N THR A 47 -1.79 8.91 -5.87
CA THR A 47 -1.59 10.16 -6.61
C THR A 47 -0.12 10.53 -6.72
N THR A 48 0.71 10.24 -5.72
CA THR A 48 2.18 10.36 -5.81
C THR A 48 2.74 9.46 -6.90
N LEU A 49 2.32 8.18 -6.95
CA LEU A 49 2.76 7.26 -7.99
C LEU A 49 2.36 7.75 -9.39
N PHE A 50 1.12 8.24 -9.57
CA PHE A 50 0.67 8.76 -10.86
C PHE A 50 1.50 9.96 -11.32
N ALA A 51 1.81 10.89 -10.41
CA ALA A 51 2.64 12.05 -10.72
C ALA A 51 4.08 11.66 -11.12
N GLN A 52 4.64 10.61 -10.50
CA GLN A 52 5.96 10.09 -10.87
C GLN A 52 5.95 9.47 -12.28
N ALA A 53 4.90 8.72 -12.61
CA ALA A 53 4.74 8.10 -13.92
C ALA A 53 4.55 9.14 -15.05
N ASP A 54 3.84 10.25 -14.77
CA ASP A 54 3.68 11.34 -15.73
C ASP A 54 4.98 12.11 -15.99
N ALA A 55 5.96 12.03 -15.08
CA ALA A 55 7.23 12.73 -15.17
C ALA A 55 8.34 11.92 -15.86
N SER A 56 8.10 10.65 -16.21
CA SER A 56 9.04 9.74 -16.89
C SER A 56 8.82 9.67 -18.39
#